data_AF-A0A7K8JUV2-F1
#
_entry.id   AF-A0A7K8JUV2-F1
#
_cell.length_a   1.000
_cell.length_b   1.000
_cell.length_c   1.000
_cell.angle_alpha   90.00
_cell.angle_beta   90.00
_cell.angle_gamma   90.00
#
_symmetry.space_group_name_H-M   'P 1'
#
loop_
_entity.id
_entity.type
_entity.pdbx_description
1 polymer ?
#
loop_
_entity_poly.entity_id
_entity_poly.type
_entity_poly.pdbx_seq_one_letter_code
_entity_poly.pdbx_strand_id
1 'polypeptide(L)'
;WVSSSILLFSSFLAAAAQWANICSSQPANKIRGCDSHGCGRYNDPRGGGKKHRGVDVVCEDGSVVYAPFSGKIDKRARPYGNGNAIDDGVQLSGSGFCVKMFYIKPVKYSGPINKGEKIGVLLPMQRVYRGITSHVHIQNCDLTNPTPNL
;
A
#
# COMPACT_ATOMS: atom_id res chain seq x y z
N TRP A 1 39.00 -42.42 -15.76
CA TRP A 1 37.86 -41.93 -14.96
C TRP A 1 38.20 -40.53 -14.47
N VAL A 2 37.80 -39.51 -15.22
CA VAL A 2 38.03 -38.11 -14.83
C VAL A 2 36.72 -37.63 -14.22
N SER A 3 36.69 -37.45 -12.89
CA SER A 3 35.51 -36.93 -12.20
C SER A 3 35.42 -35.41 -12.40
N SER A 4 34.51 -34.99 -13.29
CA SER A 4 34.11 -33.59 -13.38
C SER A 4 33.21 -33.24 -12.19
N SER A 5 33.73 -32.39 -11.29
CA SER A 5 32.92 -31.76 -10.24
C SER A 5 32.21 -30.54 -10.84
N ILE A 6 30.90 -30.66 -11.03
CA ILE A 6 30.04 -29.56 -11.45
C ILE A 6 29.76 -28.69 -10.21
N LEU A 7 30.37 -27.50 -10.16
CA LEU A 7 30.04 -26.46 -9.19
C LEU A 7 28.72 -25.81 -9.59
N LEU A 8 27.63 -26.19 -8.95
CA LEU A 8 26.34 -25.52 -9.05
C LEU A 8 26.39 -24.21 -8.24
N PHE A 9 26.57 -23.08 -8.94
CA PHE A 9 26.30 -21.76 -8.38
C PHE A 9 24.79 -21.62 -8.18
N SER A 10 24.31 -21.90 -6.97
CA SER A 10 22.94 -21.58 -6.58
C SER A 10 22.82 -20.05 -6.42
N SER A 11 22.39 -19.38 -7.48
CA SER A 11 22.02 -17.97 -7.43
C SER A 11 20.76 -17.84 -6.57
N PHE A 12 20.94 -17.51 -5.29
CA PHE A 12 19.85 -17.03 -4.44
C PHE A 12 19.36 -15.68 -4.97
N LEU A 13 18.46 -15.72 -5.96
CA LEU A 13 17.57 -14.59 -6.22
C LEU A 13 16.70 -14.48 -4.98
N ALA A 14 17.08 -13.59 -4.06
CA ALA A 14 16.21 -13.17 -2.99
C ALA A 14 14.95 -12.58 -3.66
N ALA A 15 13.89 -13.39 -3.78
CA ALA A 15 12.60 -12.89 -4.16
C ALA A 15 12.25 -11.79 -3.16
N ALA A 16 12.24 -10.53 -3.61
CA ALA A 16 11.77 -9.43 -2.80
C ALA A 16 10.40 -9.85 -2.25
N ALA A 17 10.26 -9.86 -0.92
CA ALA A 17 9.10 -10.46 -0.29
C ALA A 17 7.82 -9.71 -0.70
N GLN A 18 7.03 -10.34 -1.57
CA GLN A 18 5.75 -9.83 -2.04
C GLN A 18 4.86 -9.40 -0.87
N TRP A 19 4.17 -8.27 -0.97
CA TRP A 19 3.25 -7.83 0.07
C TRP A 19 2.04 -8.76 0.20
N ALA A 20 1.44 -8.78 1.40
CA ALA A 20 0.15 -9.42 1.59
C ALA A 20 -0.93 -8.67 0.80
N ASN A 21 -2.06 -9.34 0.59
CA ASN A 21 -3.26 -8.68 0.10
C ASN A 21 -3.71 -7.61 1.12
N ILE A 22 -3.84 -6.38 0.65
CA ILE A 22 -4.09 -5.20 1.48
C ILE A 22 -5.57 -5.08 1.86
N CYS A 23 -6.51 -5.54 1.03
CA CYS A 23 -7.92 -5.28 1.25
C CYS A 23 -8.78 -6.55 1.25
N SER A 24 -9.71 -6.65 2.19
CA SER A 24 -10.62 -7.79 2.30
C SER A 24 -11.66 -7.90 1.17
N SER A 25 -11.94 -6.81 0.45
CA SER A 25 -12.92 -6.82 -0.66
C SER A 25 -12.32 -7.22 -2.01
N GLN A 26 -11.03 -7.57 -2.05
CA GLN A 26 -10.35 -8.02 -3.26
C GLN A 26 -9.62 -9.34 -2.97
N PRO A 27 -9.55 -10.28 -3.93
CA PRO A 27 -8.80 -11.52 -3.76
C PRO A 27 -7.28 -11.32 -3.83
N ALA A 28 -6.83 -10.20 -4.42
CA ALA A 28 -5.43 -9.82 -4.56
C ALA A 28 -5.31 -8.28 -4.68
N ASN A 29 -4.09 -7.76 -4.57
CA ASN A 29 -3.81 -6.33 -4.74
C ASN A 29 -4.11 -5.89 -6.18
N LYS A 30 -5.28 -5.29 -6.39
CA LYS A 30 -5.69 -4.72 -7.68
C LYS A 30 -5.42 -3.22 -7.70
N ILE A 31 -4.65 -2.76 -8.68
CA ILE A 31 -4.43 -1.31 -8.87
C ILE A 31 -5.69 -0.68 -9.49
N ARG A 32 -6.13 0.43 -8.91
CA ARG A 32 -7.23 1.24 -9.42
C ARG A 32 -6.92 1.70 -10.85
N GLY A 33 -7.91 1.55 -11.73
CA GLY A 33 -7.88 2.04 -13.10
C GLY A 33 -8.06 3.56 -13.18
N CYS A 34 -8.74 4.03 -14.22
CA CYS A 34 -9.12 5.44 -14.36
C CYS A 34 -10.61 5.62 -14.12
N ASP A 35 -10.97 6.72 -13.48
CA ASP A 35 -12.34 7.20 -13.34
C ASP A 35 -12.35 8.74 -13.49
N SER A 36 -13.49 9.38 -13.21
CA SER A 36 -13.63 10.84 -13.34
C SER A 36 -12.68 11.66 -12.43
N HIS A 37 -12.08 11.04 -11.41
CA HIS A 37 -11.11 11.65 -10.50
C HIS A 37 -9.65 11.36 -10.88
N GLY A 38 -9.42 10.76 -12.04
CA GLY A 38 -8.10 10.39 -12.55
C GLY A 38 -7.77 8.91 -12.38
N CYS A 39 -6.48 8.59 -12.41
CA CYS A 39 -5.98 7.22 -12.48
C CYS A 39 -5.10 6.84 -11.28
N GLY A 40 -5.09 5.55 -10.92
CA GLY A 40 -4.49 5.05 -9.68
C GLY A 40 -3.05 4.54 -9.72
N ARG A 41 -2.37 4.55 -10.88
CA ARG A 41 -0.99 4.04 -11.00
C ARG A 41 0.03 5.05 -10.52
N TYR A 42 1.21 4.56 -10.16
CA TYR A 42 2.36 5.42 -9.87
C TYR A 42 2.70 6.29 -11.07
N ASN A 43 3.04 7.55 -10.81
CA ASN A 43 3.30 8.59 -11.80
C ASN A 43 2.13 9.03 -12.70
N ASP A 44 0.91 8.52 -12.49
CA ASP A 44 -0.25 9.03 -13.21
C ASP A 44 -0.42 10.55 -12.98
N PRO A 45 -0.91 11.31 -13.98
CA PRO A 45 -1.07 12.76 -13.87
C PRO A 45 -1.92 13.16 -12.66
N ARG A 46 -1.58 14.31 -12.07
CA ARG A 46 -2.34 15.03 -11.06
C ARG A 46 -2.40 16.51 -11.43
N GLY A 47 -3.36 17.24 -10.85
CA GLY A 47 -3.54 18.67 -11.13
C GLY A 47 -2.27 19.49 -10.91
N GLY A 48 -2.06 20.51 -11.75
CA GLY A 48 -0.91 21.41 -11.66
C GLY A 48 0.43 20.76 -12.05
N GLY A 49 0.43 19.82 -13.00
CA GLY A 49 1.64 19.16 -13.50
C GLY A 49 2.28 18.17 -12.50
N LYS A 50 1.62 17.89 -11.38
CA LYS A 50 2.10 16.94 -10.37
C LYS A 50 1.88 15.50 -10.86
N LYS A 51 2.60 14.57 -10.22
CA LYS A 51 2.48 13.13 -10.45
C LYS A 51 2.01 12.40 -9.22
N HIS A 52 1.29 11.31 -9.41
CA HIS A 52 0.91 10.41 -8.34
C HIS A 52 2.12 9.73 -7.71
N ARG A 53 2.37 9.96 -6.41
CA ARG A 53 3.57 9.46 -5.69
C ARG A 53 3.36 8.15 -4.95
N GLY A 54 2.24 7.49 -5.22
CA GLY A 54 1.90 6.19 -4.69
C GLY A 54 1.12 5.39 -5.71
N VAL A 55 0.42 4.39 -5.22
CA VAL A 55 -0.50 3.57 -6.00
C VAL A 55 -1.78 3.41 -5.20
N ASP A 56 -2.90 3.43 -5.91
CA ASP A 56 -4.22 3.28 -5.34
C ASP A 56 -4.63 1.81 -5.46
N VAL A 57 -4.68 1.09 -4.35
CA VAL A 57 -5.10 -0.32 -4.29
C VAL A 57 -6.60 -0.38 -4.03
N VAL A 58 -7.34 -0.96 -4.96
CA VAL A 58 -8.82 -1.05 -4.90
C VAL A 58 -9.25 -1.66 -3.57
N CYS A 59 -10.15 -0.97 -2.88
CA CYS A 59 -10.69 -1.39 -1.61
C CYS A 59 -12.03 -0.71 -1.39
N GLU A 60 -13.08 -1.44 -1.00
CA GLU A 60 -14.40 -0.85 -0.80
C GLU A 60 -14.49 -0.12 0.54
N ASP A 61 -15.30 0.95 0.60
CA ASP A 61 -15.53 1.71 1.84
C ASP A 61 -15.94 0.77 2.99
N GLY A 62 -15.32 0.92 4.16
CA GLY A 62 -15.58 0.08 5.33
C GLY A 62 -14.90 -1.30 5.31
N SER A 63 -14.27 -1.71 4.21
CA SER A 63 -13.54 -2.98 4.13
C SER A 63 -12.37 -3.03 5.10
N VAL A 64 -12.03 -4.24 5.54
CA VAL A 64 -10.86 -4.46 6.39
C VAL A 64 -9.59 -4.23 5.58
N VAL A 65 -8.66 -3.49 6.17
CA VAL A 65 -7.34 -3.26 5.61
C VAL A 65 -6.29 -3.99 6.43
N TYR A 66 -5.44 -4.74 5.74
CA TYR A 66 -4.40 -5.59 6.30
C TYR A 66 -3.01 -4.97 6.12
N ALA A 67 -2.09 -5.32 7.03
CA ALA A 67 -0.69 -4.97 6.94
C ALA A 67 -0.03 -5.66 5.74
N PRO A 68 0.63 -4.93 4.81
CA PRO A 68 1.30 -5.52 3.66
C PRO A 68 2.52 -6.38 4.04
N PHE A 69 3.16 -6.09 5.18
CA PHE A 69 4.36 -6.78 5.67
C PHE A 69 4.44 -6.73 7.21
N SER A 70 5.34 -7.53 7.79
CA SER A 70 5.60 -7.52 9.23
C SER A 70 6.54 -6.37 9.62
N GLY A 71 6.32 -5.76 10.77
CA GLY A 71 7.06 -4.58 11.19
C GLY A 71 6.39 -3.86 12.35
N LYS A 72 6.30 -2.54 12.23
CA LYS A 72 5.62 -1.68 13.20
C LYS A 72 4.89 -0.53 12.52
N ILE A 73 3.90 -0.01 13.22
CA ILE A 73 3.34 1.31 12.96
C ILE A 73 4.25 2.34 13.61
N ASP A 74 4.84 3.22 12.80
CA ASP A 74 5.76 4.27 13.27
C ASP A 74 4.99 5.44 13.89
N LYS A 75 3.95 5.89 13.18
CA LYS A 75 3.14 7.06 13.55
C LYS A 75 1.88 7.14 12.72
N ARG A 76 0.94 7.96 13.18
CA ARG A 76 -0.17 8.46 12.37
C ARG A 76 0.36 9.28 11.18
N ALA A 77 -0.24 9.08 10.01
CA ALA A 77 0.09 9.82 8.80
C ALA A 77 -1.20 10.28 8.11
N ARG A 78 -1.37 11.60 7.98
CA ARG A 78 -2.55 12.20 7.36
C ARG A 78 -2.23 12.65 5.93
N PRO A 79 -3.05 12.29 4.93
CA PRO A 79 -2.83 12.70 3.54
C PRO A 79 -3.00 14.21 3.32
N TYR A 80 -3.90 14.87 4.06
CA TYR A 80 -4.27 16.27 3.82
C TYR A 80 -4.04 17.18 5.03
N GLY A 81 -4.23 16.66 6.26
CA GLY A 81 -4.15 17.45 7.49
C GLY A 81 -5.31 18.45 7.69
N ASN A 82 -6.39 18.30 6.92
CA ASN A 82 -7.56 19.19 6.96
C ASN A 82 -8.77 18.59 7.71
N GLY A 83 -8.66 17.36 8.21
CA GLY A 83 -9.71 16.71 9.01
C GLY A 83 -10.94 16.27 8.22
N ASN A 84 -10.86 16.15 6.89
CA ASN A 84 -11.96 15.59 6.10
C ASN A 84 -12.22 14.11 6.46
N ALA A 85 -13.31 13.53 5.93
CA ALA A 85 -13.78 12.21 6.32
C ALA A 85 -12.82 11.04 5.99
N ILE A 86 -11.78 11.27 5.18
CA ILE A 86 -10.76 10.28 4.83
C ILE A 86 -9.34 10.71 5.27
N ASP A 87 -9.20 11.77 6.06
CA ASP A 87 -7.90 12.36 6.42
C ASP A 87 -7.22 11.61 7.58
N ASP A 88 -6.94 10.33 7.35
CA ASP A 88 -6.27 9.47 8.31
C ASP A 88 -5.44 8.38 7.63
N GLY A 89 -4.57 7.75 8.41
CA GLY A 89 -3.67 6.71 7.95
C GLY A 89 -2.48 6.50 8.88
N VAL A 90 -1.56 5.67 8.42
CA VAL A 90 -0.37 5.25 9.18
C VAL A 90 0.86 5.21 8.30
N GLN A 91 2.01 5.48 8.93
CA GLN A 91 3.31 5.11 8.38
C GLN A 91 3.75 3.80 9.03
N LEU A 92 4.21 2.86 8.20
CA LEU A 92 4.70 1.54 8.61
C LEU A 92 6.16 1.39 8.21
N SER A 93 6.95 0.71 9.04
CA SER A 93 8.31 0.29 8.70
C SER A 93 8.59 -1.15 9.17
N GLY A 94 9.36 -1.89 8.38
CA GLY A 94 9.71 -3.29 8.66
C GLY A 94 9.98 -4.10 7.41
N SER A 95 10.66 -5.25 7.55
CA SER A 95 10.96 -6.16 6.43
C SER A 95 11.65 -5.49 5.23
N GLY A 96 12.43 -4.42 5.44
CA GLY A 96 13.09 -3.65 4.37
C GLY A 96 12.18 -2.61 3.69
N PHE A 97 10.94 -2.45 4.14
CA PHE A 97 9.98 -1.50 3.59
C PHE A 97 9.72 -0.33 4.55
N CYS A 98 9.38 0.83 3.96
CA CYS A 98 8.77 1.96 4.65
C CYS A 98 7.67 2.51 3.76
N VAL A 99 6.42 2.49 4.25
CA VAL A 99 5.25 2.94 3.49
C VAL A 99 4.37 3.85 4.31
N LYS A 100 3.63 4.73 3.63
CA LYS A 100 2.45 5.38 4.19
C LYS A 100 1.22 4.76 3.54
N MET A 101 0.23 4.42 4.35
CA MET A 101 -1.08 3.94 3.90
C MET A 101 -2.13 4.95 4.36
N PHE A 102 -2.85 5.55 3.42
CA PHE A 102 -3.85 6.59 3.67
C PHE A 102 -5.28 6.09 3.46
N TYR A 103 -6.22 6.90 3.95
CA TYR A 103 -7.66 6.68 3.89
C TYR A 103 -8.11 5.50 4.76
N ILE A 104 -7.37 5.20 5.82
CA ILE A 104 -7.64 4.08 6.73
C ILE A 104 -7.90 4.65 8.11
N LYS A 105 -8.93 4.14 8.80
CA LYS A 105 -9.09 4.28 10.25
C LYS A 105 -8.29 3.17 10.93
N PRO A 106 -7.11 3.45 11.51
CA PRO A 106 -6.27 2.41 12.07
C PRO A 106 -6.83 1.90 13.40
N VAL A 107 -6.58 0.62 13.71
CA VAL A 107 -6.92 0.05 15.03
C VAL A 107 -6.03 0.60 16.15
N LYS A 108 -4.81 1.02 15.79
CA LYS A 108 -3.79 1.63 16.66
C LYS A 108 -2.85 2.50 15.82
N TYR A 109 -2.16 3.46 16.45
CA TYR A 109 -1.25 4.39 15.76
C TYR A 109 0.24 4.15 16.03
N SER A 110 0.56 3.10 16.79
CA SER A 110 1.92 2.68 17.10
C SER A 110 1.94 1.20 17.48
N GLY A 111 3.12 0.60 17.47
CA GLY A 111 3.35 -0.77 17.93
C GLY A 111 3.53 -1.79 16.80
N PRO A 112 3.83 -3.05 17.14
CA PRO A 112 4.17 -4.09 16.18
C PRO A 112 2.96 -4.50 15.33
N ILE A 113 3.22 -4.95 14.11
CA ILE A 113 2.24 -5.54 13.18
C ILE A 113 2.85 -6.76 12.49
N ASN A 114 2.02 -7.76 12.21
CA ASN A 114 2.40 -8.90 11.37
C ASN A 114 1.84 -8.76 9.96
N LYS A 115 2.53 -9.31 8.97
CA LYS A 115 2.03 -9.43 7.60
C LYS A 115 0.64 -10.08 7.59
N GLY A 116 -0.33 -9.43 6.96
CA GLY A 116 -1.74 -9.89 6.93
C GLY A 116 -2.56 -9.58 8.18
N GLU A 117 -1.98 -8.96 9.22
CA GLU A 117 -2.73 -8.50 10.40
C GLU A 117 -3.71 -7.39 10.01
N LYS A 118 -4.92 -7.40 10.57
CA LYS A 118 -5.84 -6.28 10.45
C LYS A 118 -5.23 -5.04 11.09
N ILE A 119 -5.03 -4.00 10.28
CA ILE A 119 -4.51 -2.70 10.76
C ILE A 119 -5.59 -1.63 10.80
N GLY A 120 -6.74 -1.82 10.15
CA GLY A 120 -7.81 -0.84 10.14
C GLY A 120 -8.97 -1.21 9.24
N VAL A 121 -9.76 -0.18 8.91
CA VAL A 121 -10.81 -0.24 7.89
C VAL A 121 -10.69 0.95 6.96
N LEU A 122 -11.10 0.79 5.70
CA LEU A 122 -11.13 1.90 4.76
C LEU A 122 -12.18 2.95 5.18
N LEU A 123 -11.77 4.21 5.20
CA LEU A 123 -12.63 5.36 5.44
C LEU A 123 -13.60 5.60 4.27
N PRO A 124 -14.68 6.37 4.46
CA PRO A 124 -15.73 6.53 3.44
C PRO A 124 -15.27 7.43 2.27
N MET A 125 -14.53 6.86 1.31
CA MET A 125 -14.05 7.54 0.10
C MET A 125 -15.19 8.14 -0.70
N GLN A 126 -16.32 7.45 -0.82
CA GLN A 126 -17.47 7.94 -1.59
C GLN A 126 -18.07 9.23 -1.03
N ARG A 127 -17.85 9.52 0.26
CA ARG A 127 -18.31 10.76 0.90
C ARG A 127 -17.49 11.98 0.48
N VAL A 128 -16.22 11.79 0.11
CA VAL A 128 -15.29 12.86 -0.27
C VAL A 128 -15.16 12.95 -1.79
N TYR A 129 -15.04 11.81 -2.45
CA TYR A 129 -14.91 11.68 -3.91
C TYR A 129 -15.99 10.76 -4.46
N ARG A 130 -17.21 11.30 -4.62
CA ARG A 130 -18.33 10.53 -5.16
C ARG A 130 -18.01 10.00 -6.56
N GLY A 131 -18.16 8.70 -6.77
CA GLY A 131 -17.89 8.03 -8.06
C GLY A 131 -16.42 7.68 -8.30
N ILE A 132 -15.54 7.88 -7.31
CA ILE A 132 -14.18 7.33 -7.37
C ILE A 132 -14.23 5.81 -7.22
N THR A 133 -13.31 5.08 -7.82
CA THR A 133 -13.06 3.71 -7.36
C THR A 133 -12.42 3.79 -5.98
N SER A 134 -13.13 3.36 -4.92
CA SER A 134 -12.60 3.38 -3.57
C SER A 134 -11.29 2.58 -3.47
N HIS A 135 -10.33 3.09 -2.69
CA HIS A 135 -8.99 2.54 -2.63
C HIS A 135 -8.25 2.94 -1.35
N VAL A 136 -7.27 2.12 -0.97
CA VAL A 136 -6.17 2.52 -0.09
C VAL A 136 -5.09 3.15 -0.96
N HIS A 137 -4.69 4.38 -0.63
CA HIS A 137 -3.47 4.95 -1.24
C HIS A 137 -2.26 4.47 -0.45
N ILE A 138 -1.33 3.79 -1.13
CA ILE A 138 -0.05 3.34 -0.54
C ILE A 138 1.12 3.96 -1.29
N GLN A 139 2.07 4.52 -0.56
CA GLN A 139 3.29 5.11 -1.12
C GLN A 139 4.50 4.73 -0.29
N ASN A 140 5.65 4.53 -0.94
CA ASN A 140 6.92 4.41 -0.23
C ASN A 140 7.25 5.73 0.47
N CYS A 141 7.94 5.66 1.60
CA CYS A 141 8.36 6.84 2.36
C CYS A 141 9.28 7.77 1.55
N ASP A 142 10.10 7.19 0.68
CA ASP A 142 11.03 7.87 -0.24
C ASP A 142 10.41 8.25 -1.59
N LEU A 143 9.10 7.99 -1.77
CA LEU A 143 8.32 8.26 -2.98
C LEU A 143 8.75 7.47 -4.22
N THR A 144 9.55 6.40 -4.06
CA THR A 144 9.84 5.46 -5.14
C THR A 144 8.59 4.64 -5.51
N ASN A 145 8.63 3.97 -6.66
CA ASN A 145 7.51 3.18 -7.17
C ASN A 145 7.23 1.96 -6.28
N PRO A 146 6.07 1.88 -5.59
CA PRO A 146 5.74 0.72 -4.75
C PRO A 146 5.19 -0.49 -5.54
N THR A 147 4.86 -0.31 -6.83
CA THR A 147 4.16 -1.30 -7.66
C THR A 147 4.81 -2.69 -7.69
N PRO A 148 6.15 -2.83 -7.76
CA PRO A 148 6.78 -4.16 -7.80
C PRO A 148 6.54 -5.03 -6.56
N ASN A 149 6.05 -4.45 -5.45
CA ASN A 149 5.78 -5.18 -4.21
C ASN A 149 4.31 -5.62 -4.05
N LEU A 150 3.40 -5.14 -4.93
CA LEU A 150 1.94 -5.36 -4.84
C LEU A 150 1.50 -6.71 -5.36
#